data_AF-A0A356WYT0-F1
#
_entry.id   AF-A0A356WYT0-F1
#
_cell.length_a   1.000
_cell.length_b   1.000
_cell.length_c   1.000
_cell.angle_alpha   90.00
_cell.angle_beta   90.00
_cell.angle_gamma   90.00
#
_symmetry.space_group_name_H-M   'P 1'
#
loop_
_entity.id
_entity.type
_entity.pdbx_description
1 polymer ?
#
loop_
_entity_poly.entity_id
_entity_poly.type
_entity_poly.pdbx_seq_one_letter_code
_entity_poly.pdbx_strand_id
1 'polypeptide(L)'
;MDIPVSYATISYSAPETQTPAYQSMCWWGDDSFVSHFLRFLQEKNSIAKIHFGTHPIECRDRKELAQQIHHKMSSQFEPVIEKDEFVEKHDKFQPLTI
;
A
#
# COMPACT_ATOMS: atom_id res chain seq x y z
N MET A 1 29.03 -6.98 5.58
CA MET A 1 28.81 -5.56 5.91
C MET A 1 27.34 -5.44 6.18
N ASP A 2 26.97 -4.99 7.38
CA ASP A 2 25.58 -4.91 7.80
C ASP A 2 25.07 -3.55 7.35
N ILE A 3 24.18 -3.53 6.34
CA ILE A 3 23.69 -2.28 5.74
C ILE A 3 22.39 -1.91 6.45
N PRO A 4 22.29 -0.73 7.09
CA PRO A 4 21.04 -0.26 7.69
C PRO A 4 19.95 -0.11 6.64
N VAL A 5 18.77 -0.66 6.91
CA VAL A 5 17.60 -0.56 6.03
C VAL A 5 16.52 0.28 6.68
N SER A 6 16.22 1.42 6.05
CA SER A 6 15.06 2.26 6.37
C SER A 6 13.78 1.67 5.78
N TYR A 7 12.66 1.89 6.45
CA TYR A 7 11.35 1.40 6.01
C TYR A 7 10.30 2.52 6.14
N ALA A 8 9.25 2.42 5.35
CA ALA A 8 8.10 3.32 5.41
C ALA A 8 6.83 2.59 4.98
N THR A 9 5.68 3.04 5.48
CA THR A 9 4.37 2.67 4.95
C THR A 9 3.75 3.84 4.24
N ILE A 10 2.96 3.55 3.21
CA ILE A 10 2.20 4.54 2.46
C ILE A 10 0.73 4.16 2.49
N SER A 11 -0.13 5.15 2.71
CA SER A 11 -1.57 5.03 2.63
C SER A 11 -2.16 6.20 1.84
N TYR A 12 -3.31 5.97 1.23
CA TYR A 12 -4.02 6.95 0.44
C TYR A 12 -5.43 7.13 1.00
N SER A 13 -5.95 8.35 0.95
CA SER A 13 -7.34 8.62 1.28
C SER A 13 -7.99 9.57 0.28
N ALA A 14 -9.27 9.34 0.07
CA ALA A 14 -10.13 10.18 -0.76
C ALA A 14 -11.34 10.60 0.08
N PRO A 15 -11.88 11.82 -0.11
CA PRO A 15 -13.17 12.18 0.46
C PRO A 15 -14.28 11.24 -0.01
N GLU A 16 -15.30 11.00 0.81
CA GLU A 16 -16.43 10.09 0.47
C GLU A 16 -17.18 10.46 -0.81
N THR A 17 -17.10 11.73 -1.24
CA THR A 17 -17.74 12.25 -2.46
C THR A 17 -16.93 12.02 -3.73
N GLN A 18 -15.72 11.46 -3.61
CA GLN A 18 -14.81 11.18 -4.73
C GLN A 18 -14.69 9.68 -4.98
N THR A 19 -14.05 9.33 -6.08
CA THR A 19 -13.68 7.94 -6.36
C THR A 19 -12.82 7.43 -5.20
N PRO A 20 -13.15 6.26 -4.61
CA PRO A 20 -12.36 5.70 -3.53
C PRO A 20 -10.88 5.60 -3.89
N ALA A 21 -9.99 5.91 -2.94
CA ALA A 21 -8.55 5.95 -3.18
C ALA A 21 -7.99 4.64 -3.75
N TYR A 22 -8.58 3.50 -3.38
CA TYR A 22 -8.21 2.21 -3.93
C TYR A 22 -8.46 2.15 -5.46
N GLN A 23 -9.50 2.78 -5.99
CA GLN A 23 -9.79 2.73 -7.43
C GLN A 23 -9.05 3.81 -8.24
N SER A 24 -8.79 4.97 -7.63
CA SER A 24 -8.28 6.16 -8.33
C SER A 24 -6.79 6.45 -8.11
N MET A 25 -6.24 6.07 -6.96
CA MET A 25 -4.88 6.47 -6.55
C MET A 25 -3.88 5.33 -6.58
N CYS A 26 -4.28 4.11 -6.20
CA CYS A 26 -3.34 3.01 -6.19
C CYS A 26 -3.42 2.11 -7.43
N TRP A 27 -2.22 1.73 -7.89
CA TRP A 27 -2.00 1.05 -9.16
C TRP A 27 -1.71 -0.42 -8.92
N TRP A 28 -2.59 -1.28 -9.43
CA TRP A 28 -2.48 -2.73 -9.32
C TRP A 28 -3.22 -3.44 -10.46
N GLY A 29 -3.05 -4.77 -10.51
CA GLY A 29 -3.67 -5.62 -11.52
C GLY A 29 -3.09 -5.39 -12.90
N ASP A 30 -3.91 -5.58 -13.92
CA ASP A 30 -3.50 -5.53 -15.33
C ASP A 30 -3.71 -4.16 -15.99
N ASP A 31 -3.95 -3.10 -15.19
CA ASP A 31 -4.24 -1.79 -15.75
C ASP A 31 -2.98 -1.11 -16.29
N SER A 32 -3.08 -0.52 -17.48
CA SER A 32 -1.95 0.17 -18.09
C SER A 32 -1.60 1.45 -17.30
N PHE A 33 -0.32 1.82 -17.30
CA PHE A 33 0.10 3.05 -16.63
C PHE A 33 -0.65 4.30 -17.15
N VAL A 34 -0.86 4.40 -18.48
CA VAL A 34 -1.49 5.57 -19.09
C VAL A 34 -2.96 5.70 -18.69
N SER A 35 -3.72 4.60 -18.72
CA SER A 35 -5.12 4.59 -18.27
C SER A 35 -5.25 4.96 -16.80
N HIS A 36 -4.41 4.38 -15.94
CA HIS A 36 -4.37 4.73 -14.53
C HIS A 36 -4.04 6.21 -14.34
N PHE A 37 -2.97 6.70 -14.97
CA PHE A 37 -2.50 8.07 -14.81
C PHE A 37 -3.57 9.09 -15.22
N LEU A 38 -4.29 8.84 -16.32
CA LEU A 38 -5.40 9.69 -16.76
C LEU A 38 -6.56 9.70 -15.77
N ARG A 39 -6.90 8.58 -15.12
CA ARG A 39 -7.91 8.55 -14.06
C ARG A 39 -7.45 9.33 -12.83
N PHE A 40 -6.21 9.14 -12.41
CA PHE A 40 -5.63 9.87 -11.29
C PHE A 40 -5.69 11.39 -11.49
N LEU A 41 -5.41 11.88 -12.71
CA LEU A 41 -5.50 13.30 -13.05
C LEU A 41 -6.92 13.89 -13.03
N GLN A 42 -7.98 13.06 -13.00
CA GLN A 42 -9.36 13.52 -12.88
C GLN A 42 -9.76 13.77 -11.43
N GLU A 43 -9.00 13.26 -10.46
CA GLU A 43 -9.27 13.47 -9.05
C GLU A 43 -8.96 14.92 -8.66
N LYS A 44 -9.89 15.54 -7.92
CA LYS A 44 -9.74 16.95 -7.52
C LYS A 44 -8.63 17.13 -6.48
N ASN A 45 -8.45 16.13 -5.60
CA ASN A 45 -7.45 16.13 -4.55
C ASN A 45 -6.94 14.71 -4.33
N SER A 46 -5.70 14.56 -3.90
CA SER A 46 -5.14 13.28 -3.50
C SER A 46 -4.35 13.44 -2.22
N ILE A 47 -4.69 12.63 -1.21
CA ILE A 47 -4.02 12.65 0.08
C ILE A 47 -3.21 11.36 0.20
N ALA A 48 -1.89 11.50 0.28
CA ALA A 48 -0.98 10.41 0.58
C ALA A 48 -0.36 10.64 1.96
N LYS A 49 -0.44 9.65 2.84
CA LYS A 49 0.22 9.64 4.13
C LYS A 49 1.38 8.66 4.08
N ILE A 50 2.59 9.17 4.31
CA ILE A 50 3.79 8.37 4.40
C ILE A 50 4.24 8.36 5.86
N HIS A 51 4.34 7.17 6.44
CA HIS A 51 4.85 6.99 7.80
C HIS A 51 6.23 6.34 7.73
N PHE A 52 7.26 7.13 8.06
CA PHE A 52 8.64 6.65 8.10
C PHE A 52 8.92 5.93 9.42
N GLY A 53 9.63 4.80 9.33
CA GLY A 53 10.19 4.13 10.50
C GLY A 53 11.14 5.05 11.25
N THR A 54 11.07 5.05 12.58
CA THR A 54 11.88 5.95 13.41
C THR A 54 13.36 5.64 13.37
N HIS A 55 13.73 4.36 13.25
CA HIS A 55 15.11 3.89 13.23
C HIS A 55 15.29 2.83 12.14
N PRO A 56 16.42 2.85 11.40
CA PRO A 56 16.74 1.79 10.46
C PRO A 56 16.99 0.47 11.18
N ILE A 57 16.81 -0.64 10.47
CA ILE A 57 17.05 -1.99 11.00
C ILE A 57 18.33 -2.53 10.36
N GLU A 58 19.25 -2.99 11.20
CA GLU A 58 20.48 -3.65 10.80
C GLU A 58 20.39 -5.14 11.18
N CYS A 59 20.47 -6.02 10.19
CA CYS A 59 20.49 -7.46 10.43
C CYS A 59 21.25 -8.18 9.30
N ARG A 60 22.03 -9.21 9.68
CA ARG A 60 22.84 -10.02 8.75
C ARG A 60 22.03 -11.02 7.96
N ASP A 61 21.02 -11.62 8.60
CA ASP A 61 20.18 -12.60 7.95
C ASP A 61 19.08 -11.87 7.18
N ARG A 62 19.09 -12.02 5.85
CA ARG A 62 18.09 -11.41 4.97
C ARG A 62 16.65 -11.79 5.31
N LYS A 63 16.42 -13.02 5.81
CA LYS A 63 15.08 -13.50 6.14
C LYS A 63 14.61 -12.89 7.44
N GLU A 64 15.50 -12.80 8.42
CA GLU A 64 15.21 -12.16 9.69
C GLU A 64 14.97 -10.65 9.49
N LEU A 65 15.81 -9.98 8.69
CA LEU A 65 15.63 -8.58 8.31
C LEU A 65 14.24 -8.33 7.69
N ALA A 66 13.85 -9.16 6.72
CA ALA A 66 12.55 -9.06 6.06
C ALA A 66 11.38 -9.24 7.05
N GLN A 67 11.49 -10.20 7.98
CA GLN A 67 10.48 -10.42 9.02
C GLN A 67 10.38 -9.23 9.98
N GLN A 68 11.50 -8.67 10.43
CA GLN A 68 11.54 -7.52 11.32
C GLN A 68 10.93 -6.27 10.64
N ILE A 69 11.34 -5.98 9.40
CA ILE A 69 10.79 -4.88 8.61
C ILE A 69 9.29 -5.06 8.40
N HIS A 70 8.85 -6.25 7.99
CA HIS A 70 7.44 -6.55 7.80
C HIS A 70 6.65 -6.32 9.08
N HIS A 71 7.10 -6.87 10.21
CA HIS A 71 6.43 -6.69 11.50
C HIS A 71 6.31 -5.20 11.88
N LYS A 72 7.39 -4.42 11.72
CA LYS A 72 7.36 -2.98 11.99
C LYS A 72 6.40 -2.24 11.05
N MET A 73 6.45 -2.52 9.75
CA MET A 73 5.54 -1.95 8.76
C MET A 73 4.09 -2.29 9.06
N SER A 74 3.76 -3.55 9.36
CA SER A 74 2.39 -3.96 9.68
C SER A 74 1.81 -3.22 10.88
N SER A 75 2.64 -2.90 11.89
CA SER A 75 2.19 -2.17 13.08
C SER A 75 1.81 -0.71 12.83
N GLN A 76 2.25 -0.15 11.71
CA GLN A 76 2.04 1.25 11.31
C GLN A 76 1.34 1.36 9.93
N PHE A 77 0.83 0.25 9.43
CA PHE A 77 0.17 0.21 8.13
C PHE A 77 -1.29 0.63 8.28
N GLU A 78 -1.68 1.64 7.54
CA GLU A 78 -3.07 2.11 7.46
C GLU A 78 -3.65 1.65 6.12
N PRO A 79 -4.59 0.68 6.10
CA PRO A 79 -5.13 0.16 4.87
C PRO A 79 -5.93 1.22 4.11
N VAL A 80 -5.90 1.16 2.78
CA VAL A 80 -6.67 2.06 1.90
C VAL A 80 -8.14 1.63 1.77
N ILE A 81 -8.40 0.34 2.02
CA ILE A 81 -9.72 -0.26 2.12
C ILE A 81 -9.66 -1.35 3.18
N GLU A 82 -10.69 -1.44 4.02
CA GLU A 82 -10.79 -2.52 5.00
C GLU A 82 -11.03 -3.86 4.29
N LYS A 83 -10.50 -4.94 4.89
CA LYS A 83 -10.58 -6.28 4.29
C LYS A 83 -12.03 -6.70 4.03
N ASP A 84 -12.91 -6.45 4.98
CA ASP A 84 -14.31 -6.87 4.90
C ASP A 84 -15.06 -6.08 3.81
N GLU A 85 -14.79 -4.77 3.72
CA GLU A 85 -15.33 -3.90 2.67
C GLU A 85 -14.81 -4.30 1.28
N PHE A 86 -13.54 -4.70 1.18
CA PHE A 86 -12.99 -5.21 -0.07
C PHE A 86 -13.68 -6.50 -0.51
N VAL A 87 -13.87 -7.46 0.40
CA VAL A 87 -14.52 -8.74 0.09
C VAL A 87 -15.98 -8.54 -0.33
N GLU A 88 -16.73 -7.70 0.40
CA GLU A 88 -18.12 -7.37 0.04
C GLU A 88 -18.22 -6.74 -1.36
N LYS A 89 -17.30 -5.83 -1.70
CA LYS A 89 -17.29 -5.14 -3.00
C LYS A 89 -16.70 -5.97 -4.15
N HIS A 90 -15.85 -6.95 -3.84
CA HIS A 90 -15.04 -7.68 -4.82
C HIS A 90 -15.09 -9.20 -4.62
N ASP A 91 -16.27 -9.75 -4.32
CA ASP A 91 -16.58 -11.15 -3.97
C ASP A 91 -16.19 -12.23 -5.03
N LYS A 92 -15.26 -11.90 -5.92
CA LYS A 92 -14.43 -12.84 -6.70
C LYS A 92 -12.96 -12.69 -6.32
N PHE A 93 -12.61 -12.80 -5.03
CA PHE A 93 -11.23 -13.07 -4.66
C PHE A 93 -10.88 -14.49 -5.12
N GLN A 94 -10.24 -14.62 -6.28
CA GLN A 94 -9.61 -15.86 -6.73
C GLN A 94 -8.17 -15.84 -6.21
N PRO A 95 -7.82 -16.63 -5.17
CA PRO A 95 -6.44 -16.73 -4.75
C PRO A 95 -5.59 -17.22 -5.92
N LEU A 96 -4.46 -16.55 -6.18
CA LEU A 96 -3.46 -17.03 -7.12
C LEU A 96 -3.02 -18.42 -6.66
N THR A 97 -3.41 -19.44 -7.43
CA THR A 97 -2.90 -20.80 -7.24
C THR A 97 -1.50 -20.81 -7.84
N ILE A 98 -0.49 -20.75 -6.97
CA ILE A 98 0.93 -20.88 -7.33
C ILE A 98 1.31 -22.35 -7.26
#